data_AF-A0A2V3JKA1-F1
#
_entry.id   AF-A0A2V3JKA1-F1
#
_cell.length_a   1.000
_cell.length_b   1.000
_cell.length_c   1.000
_cell.angle_alpha   90.00
_cell.angle_beta   90.00
_cell.angle_gamma   90.00
#
_symmetry.space_group_name_H-M   'P 1'
#
loop_
_entity.id
_entity.type
_entity.pdbx_description
1 polymer ?
#
loop_
_entity_poly.entity_id
_entity_poly.type
_entity_poly.pdbx_seq_one_letter_code
_entity_poly.pdbx_strand_id
1 'polypeptide(L)'
;MDIEFHYYITYILARKTNFNPDDAYTLAYSSQYVDDNTFHYYVNFEDGSTPYVSEISQTMDITKPSSKRQKIYPLFHFIPGDPQSPGARRKDGRVHLFNTTPDNENARYFMTRALESNNLYRIGIATHGYADTWAHQNFVGLKDDFNAMSGLVEAIVPNIGHADARHEPDRVDNRWKDERLVKELEIIDNNERFIKATECIFNIFWTCRNETDEGMAKNWEELKPRLSDAMDESYLLGGDDRARKRAYRRICPEIPDYEKNAWRHQAIDRKELEIDIFDRYWAKEDFYTSPWYLFLQAVKKHREVALARLRPLYEEAGLPV
;
A
#
# COMPACT_ATOMS: atom_id res chain seq x y z
N MET A 1 2.76 2.75 4.22
CA MET A 1 1.96 3.67 5.09
C MET A 1 1.10 2.81 5.98
N ASP A 2 0.32 3.38 6.91
CA ASP A 2 -0.64 2.60 7.72
C ASP A 2 -2.10 2.75 7.25
N ILE A 3 -3.00 2.16 8.03
CA ILE A 3 -4.45 2.15 7.79
C ILE A 3 -5.09 3.54 7.72
N GLU A 4 -4.52 4.54 8.36
CA GLU A 4 -5.01 5.91 8.27
C GLU A 4 -4.95 6.41 6.83
N PHE A 5 -3.85 6.13 6.13
CA PHE A 5 -3.72 6.49 4.73
C PHE A 5 -4.42 5.49 3.81
N HIS A 6 -4.07 4.22 3.92
CA HIS A 6 -4.48 3.20 2.95
C HIS A 6 -6.00 2.97 2.94
N TYR A 7 -6.69 3.18 4.06
CA TYR A 7 -8.14 3.08 4.14
C TYR A 7 -8.83 4.45 4.27
N TYR A 8 -8.61 5.18 5.37
CA TYR A 8 -9.46 6.34 5.71
C TYR A 8 -9.26 7.52 4.75
N ILE A 9 -8.01 7.92 4.52
CA ILE A 9 -7.69 9.01 3.60
C ILE A 9 -8.06 8.60 2.17
N THR A 10 -7.73 7.38 1.75
CA THR A 10 -8.10 6.88 0.41
C THR A 10 -9.61 6.93 0.18
N TYR A 11 -10.43 6.53 1.16
CA TYR A 11 -11.89 6.65 1.07
C TYR A 11 -12.34 8.11 0.95
N ILE A 12 -11.77 9.00 1.78
CA ILE A 12 -12.06 10.44 1.71
C ILE A 12 -11.77 10.97 0.31
N LEU A 13 -10.59 10.69 -0.25
CA LEU A 13 -10.21 11.16 -1.57
C LEU A 13 -11.21 10.67 -2.63
N ALA A 14 -11.52 9.37 -2.65
CA ALA A 14 -12.50 8.81 -3.59
C ALA A 14 -13.87 9.51 -3.49
N ARG A 15 -14.36 9.76 -2.26
CA ARG A 15 -15.63 10.45 -2.04
C ARG A 15 -15.62 11.90 -2.48
N LYS A 16 -14.51 12.62 -2.27
CA LYS A 16 -14.36 14.03 -2.66
C LYS A 16 -14.13 14.21 -4.16
N THR A 17 -13.86 13.13 -4.89
CA THR A 17 -13.71 13.10 -6.35
C THR A 17 -14.83 12.31 -7.05
N ASN A 18 -16.03 12.22 -6.47
CA ASN A 18 -17.24 11.67 -7.10
C ASN A 18 -17.27 10.15 -7.37
N PHE A 19 -16.49 9.34 -6.64
CA PHE A 19 -16.84 7.91 -6.49
C PHE A 19 -18.05 7.77 -5.57
N ASN A 20 -19.01 6.89 -5.90
CA ASN A 20 -20.11 6.60 -4.99
C ASN A 20 -19.61 5.87 -3.72
N PRO A 21 -20.40 5.79 -2.64
CA PRO A 21 -19.95 5.16 -1.39
C PRO A 21 -19.45 3.71 -1.53
N ASP A 22 -20.11 2.89 -2.35
CA ASP A 22 -19.74 1.48 -2.54
C ASP A 22 -18.44 1.33 -3.33
N ASP A 23 -18.25 2.16 -4.36
CA ASP A 23 -17.00 2.21 -5.13
C ASP A 23 -15.84 2.68 -4.25
N ALA A 24 -16.07 3.75 -3.47
CA ALA A 24 -15.08 4.30 -2.54
C ALA A 24 -14.70 3.29 -1.47
N TYR A 25 -15.67 2.53 -0.93
CA TYR A 25 -15.43 1.45 0.01
C TYR A 25 -14.58 0.34 -0.62
N THR A 26 -14.95 -0.11 -1.83
CA THR A 26 -14.23 -1.18 -2.54
C THR A 26 -12.78 -0.77 -2.81
N LEU A 27 -12.55 0.46 -3.25
CA LEU A 27 -11.22 1.00 -3.54
C LEU A 27 -10.38 1.10 -2.26
N ALA A 28 -10.90 1.74 -1.22
CA ALA A 28 -10.21 1.93 0.06
C ALA A 28 -9.95 0.61 0.78
N TYR A 29 -10.92 -0.31 0.81
CA TYR A 29 -10.75 -1.64 1.38
C TYR A 29 -9.68 -2.41 0.61
N SER A 30 -9.69 -2.37 -0.73
CA SER A 30 -8.67 -3.03 -1.54
C SER A 30 -7.27 -2.47 -1.26
N SER A 31 -7.15 -1.14 -1.14
CA SER A 31 -5.89 -0.47 -0.80
C SER A 31 -5.34 -1.00 0.53
N GLN A 32 -6.09 -0.91 1.63
CA GLN A 32 -5.67 -1.46 2.93
C GLN A 32 -5.43 -2.98 2.89
N TYR A 33 -6.26 -3.72 2.16
CA TYR A 33 -6.17 -5.17 2.14
C TYR A 33 -4.93 -5.69 1.41
N VAL A 34 -4.19 -4.85 0.66
CA VAL A 34 -2.85 -5.20 0.14
C VAL A 34 -1.93 -5.61 1.29
N ASP A 35 -1.88 -4.82 2.37
CA ASP A 35 -1.08 -5.12 3.56
C ASP A 35 -1.60 -6.31 4.36
N ASP A 36 -2.92 -6.50 4.40
CA ASP A 36 -3.52 -7.55 5.21
C ASP A 36 -3.51 -8.93 4.52
N ASN A 37 -3.35 -8.97 3.19
CA ASN A 37 -3.32 -10.19 2.37
C ASN A 37 -1.93 -10.88 2.39
N THR A 38 -1.68 -11.55 3.52
CA THR A 38 -0.37 -12.08 3.94
C THR A 38 -0.23 -13.59 3.90
N PHE A 39 -1.35 -14.31 3.74
CA PHE A 39 -1.40 -15.76 3.81
C PHE A 39 -1.94 -16.39 2.54
N HIS A 40 -1.32 -17.50 2.13
CA HIS A 40 -1.91 -18.39 1.13
C HIS A 40 -3.00 -19.25 1.79
N TYR A 41 -4.19 -19.23 1.20
CA TYR A 41 -5.32 -20.05 1.59
C TYR A 41 -5.56 -21.09 0.51
N TYR A 42 -5.78 -22.33 0.96
CA TYR A 42 -6.22 -23.44 0.13
C TYR A 42 -7.72 -23.62 0.37
N VAL A 43 -8.52 -23.29 -0.64
CA VAL A 43 -9.98 -23.28 -0.56
C VAL A 43 -10.53 -24.48 -1.33
N ASN A 44 -11.21 -25.36 -0.62
CA ASN A 44 -11.84 -26.55 -1.17
C ASN A 44 -13.29 -26.27 -1.59
N PHE A 45 -13.85 -27.13 -2.44
CA PHE A 45 -15.23 -27.06 -2.91
C PHE A 45 -15.95 -28.38 -2.58
N GLU A 46 -17.22 -28.28 -2.16
CA GLU A 46 -18.08 -29.43 -1.79
C GLU A 46 -18.34 -30.40 -2.94
N ASP A 47 -18.32 -29.89 -4.18
CA ASP A 47 -18.48 -30.68 -5.39
C ASP A 47 -17.23 -31.47 -5.80
N GLY A 48 -16.13 -31.34 -5.04
CA GLY A 48 -14.85 -31.99 -5.34
C GLY A 48 -14.04 -31.31 -6.45
N SER A 49 -14.42 -30.10 -6.86
CA SER A 49 -13.66 -29.29 -7.82
C SER A 49 -12.24 -28.99 -7.32
N THR A 50 -11.33 -28.72 -8.26
CA THR A 50 -9.93 -28.39 -7.96
C THR A 50 -9.84 -27.24 -6.94
N PRO A 51 -9.11 -27.42 -5.82
CA PRO A 51 -8.97 -26.36 -4.83
C PRO A 51 -8.39 -25.07 -5.39
N TYR A 52 -8.93 -23.94 -4.94
CA TYR A 52 -8.40 -22.63 -5.26
C TYR A 52 -7.26 -22.26 -4.30
N VAL A 53 -6.16 -21.73 -4.83
CA VAL A 53 -5.05 -21.20 -4.03
C VAL A 53 -5.02 -19.69 -4.15
N SER A 54 -5.09 -18.99 -3.01
CA SER A 54 -5.00 -17.53 -2.96
C SER A 54 -3.58 -17.05 -3.28
N GLU A 55 -3.48 -15.82 -3.77
CA GLU A 55 -2.21 -15.11 -3.93
C GLU A 55 -2.04 -14.09 -2.83
N ILE A 56 -0.80 -13.85 -2.43
CA ILE A 56 -0.45 -12.85 -1.42
C ILE A 56 0.06 -11.58 -2.09
N SER A 57 -0.15 -10.44 -1.42
CA SER A 57 0.40 -9.14 -1.81
C SER A 57 1.36 -8.57 -0.76
N GLN A 58 1.44 -9.21 0.41
CA GLN A 58 2.34 -8.83 1.50
C GLN A 58 2.99 -10.09 2.11
N THR A 59 4.19 -9.96 2.67
CA THR A 59 4.87 -11.05 3.38
C THR A 59 5.28 -10.62 4.79
N MET A 60 4.89 -11.40 5.80
CA MET A 60 5.11 -11.04 7.22
C MET A 60 6.40 -11.60 7.82
N ASP A 61 6.94 -12.68 7.27
CA ASP A 61 8.13 -13.32 7.84
C ASP A 61 9.42 -12.69 7.31
N ILE A 62 9.70 -11.49 7.83
CA ILE A 62 10.99 -10.83 7.59
C ILE A 62 12.15 -11.62 8.23
N THR A 63 11.88 -12.38 9.31
CA THR A 63 12.89 -13.14 10.07
C THR A 63 13.41 -14.38 9.35
N LYS A 64 12.61 -14.95 8.43
CA LYS A 64 13.03 -15.99 7.49
C LYS A 64 12.76 -15.52 6.05
N PRO A 65 13.55 -14.56 5.58
CA PRO A 65 13.31 -13.96 4.29
C PRO A 65 13.46 -15.00 3.18
N SER A 66 12.35 -15.32 2.52
CA SER A 66 12.38 -16.13 1.31
C SER A 66 12.66 -15.20 0.12
N SER A 67 13.77 -15.40 -0.58
CA SER A 67 14.11 -14.66 -1.80
C SER A 67 13.00 -14.75 -2.86
N LYS A 68 12.24 -15.85 -2.89
CA LYS A 68 11.07 -16.04 -3.76
C LYS A 68 9.88 -15.15 -3.36
N ARG A 69 9.72 -14.87 -2.07
CA ARG A 69 8.61 -14.07 -1.52
C ARG A 69 8.94 -12.57 -1.48
N GLN A 70 10.19 -12.18 -1.26
CA GLN A 70 10.63 -10.78 -1.24
C GLN A 70 10.34 -10.03 -2.53
N LYS A 71 10.27 -10.74 -3.67
CA LYS A 71 9.89 -10.14 -4.96
C LYS A 71 8.53 -9.46 -4.94
N ILE A 72 7.68 -9.73 -3.94
CA ILE A 72 6.40 -9.07 -3.78
C ILE A 72 6.59 -7.59 -3.43
N TYR A 73 7.57 -7.27 -2.58
CA TYR A 73 7.75 -5.90 -2.08
C TYR A 73 7.96 -4.87 -3.19
N PRO A 74 8.86 -5.05 -4.19
CA PRO A 74 8.99 -4.06 -5.26
C PRO A 74 7.76 -3.94 -6.18
N LEU A 75 6.85 -4.91 -6.14
CA LEU A 75 5.65 -4.91 -6.98
C LEU A 75 4.48 -4.18 -6.31
N PHE A 76 4.43 -4.14 -4.97
CA PHE A 76 3.28 -3.62 -4.22
C PHE A 76 3.62 -2.49 -3.23
N HIS A 77 4.83 -2.46 -2.65
CA HIS A 77 5.16 -1.62 -1.49
C HIS A 77 6.40 -0.73 -1.68
N PHE A 78 7.43 -1.20 -2.39
CA PHE A 78 8.69 -0.47 -2.58
C PHE A 78 8.95 -0.30 -4.07
N ILE A 79 8.02 0.36 -4.76
CA ILE A 79 8.06 0.49 -6.21
C ILE A 79 9.29 1.32 -6.60
N PRO A 80 10.24 0.74 -7.35
CA PRO A 80 11.48 1.41 -7.65
C PRO A 80 11.27 2.54 -8.65
N GLY A 81 11.97 3.65 -8.43
CA GLY A 81 11.98 4.81 -9.32
C GLY A 81 13.40 5.18 -9.74
N ASP A 82 13.60 6.44 -10.15
CA ASP A 82 14.92 6.92 -10.54
C ASP A 82 15.86 7.03 -9.32
N PRO A 83 16.91 6.21 -9.22
CA PRO A 83 17.85 6.26 -8.08
C PRO A 83 18.68 7.54 -8.05
N GLN A 84 18.72 8.31 -9.14
CA GLN A 84 19.42 9.60 -9.22
C GLN A 84 18.52 10.79 -8.87
N SER A 85 17.28 10.54 -8.41
CA SER A 85 16.39 11.64 -8.04
C SER A 85 17.03 12.55 -6.99
N PRO A 86 16.81 13.89 -7.04
CA PRO A 86 17.42 14.82 -6.09
C PRO A 86 17.18 14.49 -4.61
N GLY A 87 16.05 13.85 -4.30
CA GLY A 87 15.65 13.40 -2.96
C GLY A 87 16.28 12.07 -2.50
N ALA A 88 17.04 11.38 -3.35
CA ALA A 88 17.69 10.11 -3.07
C ALA A 88 19.17 10.22 -2.70
N ARG A 89 19.69 11.44 -2.51
CA ARG A 89 21.10 11.67 -2.23
C ARG A 89 21.50 11.19 -0.83
N ARG A 90 22.47 10.29 -0.78
CA ARG A 90 23.02 9.71 0.45
C ARG A 90 24.39 10.28 0.81
N LYS A 91 24.73 10.27 2.11
CA LYS A 91 26.05 10.68 2.62
C LYS A 91 27.19 9.78 2.13
N ASP A 92 26.90 8.48 2.01
CA ASP A 92 27.84 7.47 1.54
C ASP A 92 27.97 7.41 0.00
N GLY A 93 27.21 8.24 -0.73
CA GLY A 93 27.19 8.27 -2.19
C GLY A 93 26.61 7.02 -2.85
N ARG A 94 26.06 6.06 -2.10
CA ARG A 94 25.47 4.84 -2.66
C ARG A 94 24.18 5.17 -3.43
N VAL A 95 23.97 4.43 -4.51
CA VAL A 95 22.72 4.42 -5.29
C VAL A 95 22.29 2.97 -5.48
N HIS A 96 20.99 2.72 -5.67
CA HIS A 96 20.46 1.37 -5.78
C HIS A 96 19.33 1.31 -6.82
N LEU A 97 19.39 0.38 -7.78
CA LEU A 97 18.42 0.28 -8.89
C LEU A 97 16.97 0.13 -8.40
N PHE A 98 16.77 -0.59 -7.29
CA PHE A 98 15.46 -0.76 -6.67
C PHE A 98 15.05 0.34 -5.69
N ASN A 99 15.74 1.49 -5.67
CA ASN A 99 15.42 2.55 -4.71
C ASN A 99 14.03 3.12 -4.98
N THR A 100 13.19 3.16 -3.94
CA THR A 100 11.87 3.79 -4.03
C THR A 100 12.03 5.29 -4.00
N THR A 101 11.45 5.98 -4.99
CA THR A 101 11.41 7.44 -5.05
C THR A 101 9.96 7.91 -5.25
N PRO A 102 9.59 9.11 -4.75
CA PRO A 102 8.20 9.53 -4.72
C PRO A 102 7.66 9.80 -6.12
N ASP A 103 6.38 9.50 -6.34
CA ASP A 103 5.70 9.70 -7.64
C ASP A 103 6.56 9.21 -8.82
N ASN A 104 7.09 8.00 -8.71
CA ASN A 104 7.97 7.48 -9.76
C ASN A 104 7.18 6.98 -10.98
N GLU A 105 7.88 6.88 -12.11
CA GLU A 105 7.28 6.48 -13.38
C GLU A 105 6.65 5.08 -13.38
N ASN A 106 7.19 4.14 -12.59
CA ASN A 106 6.66 2.79 -12.51
C ASN A 106 5.34 2.76 -11.73
N ALA A 107 5.24 3.50 -10.63
CA ALA A 107 4.02 3.64 -9.86
C ALA A 107 2.92 4.36 -10.67
N ARG A 108 3.27 5.44 -11.40
CA ARG A 108 2.34 6.09 -12.34
C ARG A 108 1.88 5.12 -13.43
N TYR A 109 2.79 4.33 -13.99
CA TYR A 109 2.45 3.30 -14.98
C TYR A 109 1.47 2.27 -14.42
N PHE A 110 1.68 1.75 -13.20
CA PHE A 110 0.76 0.81 -12.56
C PHE A 110 -0.62 1.42 -12.32
N MET A 111 -0.66 2.66 -11.86
CA MET A 111 -1.89 3.41 -11.69
C MET A 111 -2.64 3.57 -13.01
N THR A 112 -1.98 4.06 -14.07
CA THR A 112 -2.62 4.20 -15.40
C THR A 112 -3.18 2.87 -15.91
N ARG A 113 -2.39 1.78 -15.84
CA ARG A 113 -2.86 0.46 -16.27
C ARG A 113 -4.03 -0.05 -15.42
N ALA A 114 -4.10 0.30 -14.15
CA ALA A 114 -5.20 -0.06 -13.26
C ALA A 114 -6.49 0.70 -13.62
N LEU A 115 -6.39 2.02 -13.83
CA LEU A 115 -7.51 2.86 -14.25
C LEU A 115 -8.10 2.39 -15.59
N GLU A 116 -7.25 2.08 -16.58
CA GLU A 116 -7.67 1.54 -17.88
C GLU A 116 -8.43 0.21 -17.78
N SER A 117 -8.26 -0.55 -16.69
CA SER A 117 -8.99 -1.79 -16.48
C SER A 117 -10.39 -1.61 -15.91
N ASN A 118 -10.76 -0.40 -15.46
CA ASN A 118 -12.02 -0.10 -14.78
C ASN A 118 -12.35 -1.06 -13.61
N ASN A 119 -11.32 -1.70 -13.04
CA ASN A 119 -11.46 -2.66 -11.95
C ASN A 119 -11.10 -1.97 -10.64
N LEU A 120 -12.12 -1.65 -9.82
CA LEU A 120 -11.96 -0.93 -8.56
C LEU A 120 -10.98 -1.61 -7.58
N TYR A 121 -10.95 -2.95 -7.55
CA TYR A 121 -9.99 -3.68 -6.71
C TYR A 121 -8.56 -3.41 -7.17
N ARG A 122 -8.32 -3.47 -8.48
CA ARG A 122 -6.99 -3.22 -9.05
C ARG A 122 -6.58 -1.75 -8.94
N ILE A 123 -7.53 -0.82 -9.04
CA ILE A 123 -7.29 0.61 -8.79
C ILE A 123 -6.87 0.79 -7.33
N GLY A 124 -7.61 0.23 -6.36
CA GLY A 124 -7.21 0.29 -4.95
C GLY A 124 -5.83 -0.30 -4.67
N ILE A 125 -5.50 -1.44 -5.28
CA ILE A 125 -4.15 -2.04 -5.18
C ILE A 125 -3.07 -1.09 -5.75
N ALA A 126 -3.34 -0.44 -6.89
CA ALA A 126 -2.39 0.51 -7.46
C ALA A 126 -2.29 1.80 -6.64
N THR A 127 -3.39 2.27 -6.04
CA THR A 127 -3.40 3.40 -5.09
C THR A 127 -2.54 3.12 -3.89
N HIS A 128 -2.61 1.91 -3.31
CA HIS A 128 -1.75 1.47 -2.23
C HIS A 128 -0.27 1.67 -2.58
N GLY A 129 0.19 1.02 -3.66
CA GLY A 129 1.60 1.06 -4.05
C GLY A 129 2.06 2.46 -4.47
N TYR A 130 1.17 3.24 -5.11
CA TYR A 130 1.44 4.63 -5.45
C TYR A 130 1.65 5.50 -4.21
N ALA A 131 0.79 5.36 -3.20
CA ALA A 131 0.92 6.06 -1.92
C ALA A 131 2.24 5.67 -1.22
N ASP A 132 2.58 4.38 -1.20
CA ASP A 132 3.81 3.87 -0.60
C ASP A 132 5.09 4.44 -1.23
N THR A 133 5.06 4.94 -2.47
CA THR A 133 6.23 5.65 -3.04
C THR A 133 6.64 6.88 -2.23
N TRP A 134 5.70 7.48 -1.50
CA TRP A 134 5.95 8.63 -0.65
C TRP A 134 6.44 8.24 0.75
N ALA A 135 5.93 7.15 1.32
CA ALA A 135 6.37 6.67 2.64
C ALA A 135 7.75 6.02 2.57
N HIS A 136 7.94 5.13 1.60
CA HIS A 136 9.11 4.26 1.54
C HIS A 136 10.28 4.84 0.73
N GLN A 137 10.30 6.16 0.54
CA GLN A 137 11.42 6.85 -0.12
C GLN A 137 12.74 6.43 0.50
N ASN A 138 13.75 6.17 -0.35
CA ASN A 138 15.10 5.82 0.07
C ASN A 138 15.24 4.44 0.75
N PHE A 139 14.26 3.57 0.56
CA PHE A 139 14.32 2.15 0.91
C PHE A 139 14.13 1.27 -0.33
N VAL A 140 14.65 0.04 -0.24
CA VAL A 140 14.51 -1.00 -1.25
C VAL A 140 13.73 -2.17 -0.67
N GLY A 141 12.77 -2.71 -1.41
CA GLY A 141 11.98 -3.89 -1.01
C GLY A 141 12.73 -5.22 -1.03
N LEU A 142 14.06 -5.19 -1.01
CA LEU A 142 14.93 -6.37 -1.07
C LEU A 142 15.79 -6.41 0.18
N LYS A 143 16.32 -7.59 0.54
CA LYS A 143 17.34 -7.69 1.58
C LYS A 143 18.64 -7.10 1.05
N ASP A 144 18.98 -5.90 1.50
CA ASP A 144 20.19 -5.20 1.08
C ASP A 144 20.68 -4.24 2.17
N ASP A 145 22.00 -4.16 2.37
CA ASP A 145 22.63 -3.24 3.32
C ASP A 145 22.47 -1.77 2.93
N PHE A 146 21.88 -1.46 1.78
CA PHE A 146 21.38 -0.13 1.43
C PHE A 146 20.34 0.36 2.44
N ASN A 147 19.53 -0.56 2.99
CA ASN A 147 18.49 -0.24 3.97
C ASN A 147 19.04 0.03 5.38
N ALA A 148 20.25 -0.45 5.69
CA ALA A 148 20.81 -0.46 7.03
C ALA A 148 20.84 0.94 7.68
N MET A 149 20.31 1.06 8.90
CA MET A 149 20.36 2.28 9.71
C MET A 149 21.18 2.05 10.99
N SER A 150 21.93 3.08 11.43
CA SER A 150 22.74 3.05 12.64
C SER A 150 21.87 2.87 13.91
N GLY A 151 22.05 1.78 14.67
CA GLY A 151 21.29 1.55 15.91
C GLY A 151 21.53 0.22 16.65
N LEU A 152 21.22 0.19 17.96
CA LEU A 152 21.52 -0.91 18.93
C LEU A 152 20.88 -2.29 18.64
N VAL A 153 20.14 -2.47 17.54
CA VAL A 153 19.46 -3.74 17.20
C VAL A 153 19.87 -4.26 15.80
N GLU A 154 21.01 -3.79 15.27
CA GLU A 154 21.64 -4.20 13.99
C GLU A 154 21.77 -5.72 13.80
N ALA A 155 21.76 -6.51 14.87
CA ALA A 155 22.01 -7.96 14.78
C ALA A 155 20.75 -8.83 14.63
N ILE A 156 19.54 -8.29 14.80
CA ILE A 156 18.30 -9.11 14.89
C ILE A 156 17.28 -8.74 13.80
N VAL A 157 17.27 -7.49 13.34
CA VAL A 157 16.34 -7.01 12.31
C VAL A 157 16.99 -7.15 10.93
N PRO A 158 16.31 -7.76 9.94
CA PRO A 158 16.83 -7.89 8.59
C PRO A 158 16.73 -6.57 7.82
N ASN A 159 17.77 -6.23 7.04
CA ASN A 159 17.83 -5.03 6.19
C ASN A 159 16.89 -5.11 4.96
N ILE A 160 15.58 -5.26 5.17
CA ILE A 160 14.56 -5.38 4.11
C ILE A 160 13.56 -4.24 4.27
N GLY A 161 13.35 -3.47 3.22
CA GLY A 161 12.49 -2.29 3.28
C GLY A 161 12.94 -1.35 4.39
N HIS A 162 11.98 -0.82 5.14
CA HIS A 162 12.23 0.07 6.28
C HIS A 162 12.26 -0.65 7.64
N ALA A 163 12.53 -1.96 7.67
CA ALA A 163 12.50 -2.74 8.92
C ALA A 163 13.38 -2.12 10.03
N ASP A 164 14.58 -1.64 9.68
CA ASP A 164 15.48 -0.94 10.61
C ASP A 164 14.94 0.41 11.09
N ALA A 165 14.14 1.08 10.25
CA ALA A 165 13.42 2.30 10.58
C ALA A 165 12.06 2.03 11.27
N ARG A 166 11.72 0.76 11.56
CA ARG A 166 10.47 0.37 12.24
C ARG A 166 9.24 0.97 11.55
N HIS A 167 8.35 1.60 12.32
CA HIS A 167 7.13 2.24 11.83
C HIS A 167 7.32 3.73 11.50
N GLU A 168 8.55 4.25 11.60
CA GLU A 168 8.81 5.69 11.43
C GLU A 168 8.31 6.23 10.07
N PRO A 169 8.49 5.54 8.92
CA PRO A 169 8.00 6.04 7.63
C PRO A 169 6.48 5.92 7.42
N ASP A 170 5.78 5.12 8.23
CA ASP A 170 4.36 4.80 8.02
C ASP A 170 3.40 5.74 8.75
N ARG A 171 3.87 6.37 9.82
CA ARG A 171 3.03 7.19 10.71
C ARG A 171 2.81 8.58 10.13
N VAL A 172 1.56 8.93 9.86
CA VAL A 172 1.14 10.14 9.12
C VAL A 172 1.57 11.47 9.75
N ASP A 173 1.80 11.47 11.06
CA ASP A 173 2.10 12.60 11.93
C ASP A 173 3.59 12.74 12.27
N ASN A 174 4.39 11.77 11.85
CA ASN A 174 5.72 11.62 12.40
C ASN A 174 6.77 12.49 11.69
N ARG A 175 7.76 12.93 12.48
CA ARG A 175 8.94 13.63 11.99
C ARG A 175 10.19 12.96 12.54
N TRP A 176 11.00 12.39 11.65
CA TRP A 176 12.09 11.51 12.03
C TRP A 176 13.35 11.78 11.20
N LYS A 177 14.46 11.16 11.58
CA LYS A 177 15.75 11.37 10.95
C LYS A 177 16.23 10.10 10.24
N ASP A 178 16.48 10.22 8.95
CA ASP A 178 17.20 9.21 8.17
C ASP A 178 18.67 9.61 8.04
N GLU A 179 19.52 9.01 8.87
CA GLU A 179 20.94 9.36 8.94
C GLU A 179 21.73 9.00 7.67
N ARG A 180 21.16 8.16 6.79
CA ARG A 180 21.78 7.75 5.53
C ARG A 180 21.80 8.87 4.51
N LEU A 181 20.85 9.81 4.58
CA LEU A 181 20.68 10.91 3.64
C LEU A 181 21.59 12.08 3.95
N VAL A 182 21.92 12.88 2.93
CA VAL A 182 22.69 14.13 3.08
C VAL A 182 21.99 15.11 4.04
N LYS A 183 22.75 16.06 4.61
CA LYS A 183 22.30 16.90 5.72
C LYS A 183 21.03 17.70 5.41
N GLU A 184 20.83 18.07 4.15
CA GLU A 184 19.66 18.83 3.69
C GLU A 184 18.40 17.96 3.54
N LEU A 185 18.54 16.63 3.55
CA LEU A 185 17.46 15.66 3.32
C LEU A 185 17.23 14.71 4.51
N GLU A 186 18.10 14.72 5.53
CA GLU A 186 18.05 13.74 6.62
C GLU A 186 16.85 13.90 7.54
N ILE A 187 16.18 15.06 7.55
CA ILE A 187 14.96 15.27 8.33
C ILE A 187 13.74 15.02 7.46
N ILE A 188 12.95 14.02 7.85
CA ILE A 188 11.77 13.58 7.15
C ILE A 188 10.54 14.05 7.90
N ASP A 189 9.65 14.72 7.18
CA ASP A 189 8.32 15.09 7.63
C ASP A 189 7.29 14.24 6.87
N ASN A 190 6.65 13.30 7.56
CA ASN A 190 5.69 12.41 6.92
C ASN A 190 4.40 13.15 6.56
N ASN A 191 3.98 14.14 7.35
CA ASN A 191 2.79 14.93 7.05
C ASN A 191 2.95 15.63 5.70
N GLU A 192 4.09 16.28 5.44
CA GLU A 192 4.37 16.90 4.14
C GLU A 192 4.38 15.87 2.99
N ARG A 193 5.01 14.72 3.19
CA ARG A 193 5.06 13.64 2.18
C ARG A 193 3.67 13.12 1.86
N PHE A 194 2.85 12.93 2.89
CA PHE A 194 1.55 12.28 2.77
C PHE A 194 0.54 13.26 2.19
N ILE A 195 0.62 14.55 2.52
CA ILE A 195 -0.19 15.58 1.85
C ILE A 195 0.13 15.64 0.34
N LYS A 196 1.41 15.56 -0.06
CA LYS A 196 1.77 15.46 -1.49
C LYS A 196 1.22 14.19 -2.13
N ALA A 197 1.28 13.05 -1.44
CA ALA A 197 0.66 11.82 -1.90
C ALA A 197 -0.86 11.98 -2.11
N THR A 198 -1.55 12.62 -1.16
CA THR A 198 -3.00 12.88 -1.28
C THR A 198 -3.34 13.80 -2.43
N GLU A 199 -2.54 14.84 -2.70
CA GLU A 199 -2.74 15.76 -3.81
C GLU A 199 -2.65 15.02 -5.15
N CYS A 200 -1.60 14.21 -5.32
CA CYS A 200 -1.42 13.41 -6.53
C CYS A 200 -2.58 12.43 -6.74
N ILE A 201 -2.97 11.70 -5.69
CA ILE A 201 -4.07 10.72 -5.78
C ILE A 201 -5.41 11.42 -6.02
N PHE A 202 -5.64 12.57 -5.39
CA PHE A 202 -6.84 13.39 -5.62
C PHE A 202 -6.96 13.79 -7.09
N ASN A 203 -5.87 14.31 -7.69
CA ASN A 203 -5.86 14.70 -9.10
C ASN A 203 -6.12 13.48 -10.01
N ILE A 204 -5.48 12.34 -9.73
CA ILE A 204 -5.70 11.09 -10.49
C ILE A 204 -7.16 10.65 -10.43
N PHE A 205 -7.75 10.63 -9.24
CA PHE A 205 -9.14 10.24 -9.04
C PHE A 205 -10.12 11.25 -9.64
N TRP A 206 -9.80 12.54 -9.58
CA TRP A 206 -10.58 13.59 -10.21
C TRP A 206 -10.66 13.37 -11.72
N THR A 207 -9.52 13.27 -12.39
CA THR A 207 -9.45 13.06 -13.85
C THR A 207 -10.12 11.75 -14.27
N CYS A 208 -10.12 10.72 -13.42
CA CYS A 208 -10.79 9.46 -13.70
C CYS A 208 -12.33 9.56 -13.67
N ARG A 209 -12.89 10.45 -12.84
CA ARG A 209 -14.34 10.46 -12.54
C ARG A 209 -15.07 11.70 -13.01
N ASN A 210 -14.36 12.73 -13.42
CA ASN A 210 -14.93 14.00 -13.85
C ASN A 210 -14.57 14.25 -15.32
N GLU A 211 -15.53 14.76 -16.08
CA GLU A 211 -15.33 15.09 -17.50
C GLU A 211 -14.47 16.35 -17.68
N THR A 212 -14.41 17.21 -16.66
CA THR A 212 -13.69 18.48 -16.67
C THR A 212 -12.95 18.71 -15.35
N ASP A 213 -11.97 19.61 -15.38
CA ASP A 213 -11.26 20.08 -14.19
C ASP A 213 -12.02 21.18 -13.42
N GLU A 214 -13.27 21.47 -13.82
CA GLU A 214 -14.07 22.53 -13.21
C GLU A 214 -14.36 22.22 -11.73
N GLY A 215 -13.88 23.10 -10.84
CA GLY A 215 -14.05 22.94 -9.41
C GLY A 215 -13.00 22.04 -8.73
N MET A 216 -12.10 21.40 -9.48
CA MET A 216 -11.02 20.55 -8.92
C MET A 216 -10.17 21.33 -7.92
N ALA A 217 -9.62 22.47 -8.37
CA ALA A 217 -8.77 23.32 -7.54
C ALA A 217 -9.50 23.81 -6.29
N LYS A 218 -10.76 24.25 -6.43
CA LYS A 218 -11.57 24.69 -5.29
C LYS A 218 -11.79 23.58 -4.26
N ASN A 219 -12.16 22.38 -4.72
CA ASN A 219 -12.41 21.23 -3.84
C ASN A 219 -11.12 20.80 -3.12
N TRP A 220 -9.99 20.80 -3.84
CA TRP A 220 -8.69 20.55 -3.23
C TRP A 220 -8.29 21.59 -2.17
N GLU A 221 -8.43 22.89 -2.47
CA GLU A 221 -8.13 23.98 -1.53
C GLU A 221 -9.01 23.92 -0.26
N GLU A 222 -10.24 23.42 -0.37
CA GLU A 222 -11.12 23.19 0.79
C GLU A 222 -10.76 21.92 1.58
N LEU A 223 -10.27 20.87 0.90
CA LEU A 223 -9.98 19.56 1.49
C LEU A 223 -8.60 19.51 2.16
N LYS A 224 -7.58 20.05 1.50
CA LYS A 224 -6.16 20.02 1.92
C LYS A 224 -5.96 20.47 3.37
N PRO A 225 -6.43 21.66 3.82
CA PRO A 225 -6.21 22.08 5.20
C PRO A 225 -6.89 21.13 6.19
N ARG A 226 -8.07 20.59 5.86
CA ARG A 226 -8.79 19.65 6.74
C ARG A 226 -8.04 18.33 6.90
N LEU A 227 -7.45 17.83 5.81
CA LEU A 227 -6.62 16.62 5.84
C LEU A 227 -5.32 16.87 6.62
N SER A 228 -4.66 18.00 6.38
CA SER A 228 -3.45 18.42 7.11
C SER A 228 -3.71 18.46 8.61
N ASP A 229 -4.78 19.14 9.03
CA ASP A 229 -5.22 19.23 10.42
C ASP A 229 -5.57 17.85 11.00
N ALA A 230 -6.21 16.98 10.22
CA ALA A 230 -6.59 15.65 10.69
C ALA A 230 -5.41 14.69 10.83
N MET A 231 -4.33 14.90 10.08
CA MET A 231 -3.09 14.13 10.16
C MET A 231 -2.14 14.66 11.25
N ASP A 232 -2.30 15.91 11.70
CA ASP A 232 -1.43 16.51 12.73
C ASP A 232 -1.85 16.08 14.16
N GLU A 233 -0.88 15.66 14.98
CA GLU A 233 -1.07 15.32 16.41
C GLU A 233 -1.59 16.51 17.25
N SER A 234 -1.40 17.74 16.78
CA SER A 234 -1.79 18.96 17.50
C SER A 234 -3.31 19.21 17.54
N TYR A 235 -4.12 18.43 16.80
CA TYR A 235 -5.56 18.69 16.67
C TYR A 235 -6.39 18.19 17.88
N LEU A 236 -6.54 19.07 18.88
CA LEU A 236 -7.58 19.10 19.94
C LEU A 236 -7.78 17.87 20.86
N LEU A 237 -7.23 16.68 20.58
CA LEU A 237 -7.59 15.43 21.30
C LEU A 237 -6.40 14.49 21.64
N GLY A 238 -5.15 14.89 21.37
CA GLY A 238 -3.95 14.10 21.68
C GLY A 238 -3.56 13.06 20.62
N GLY A 239 -2.28 12.71 20.57
CA GLY A 239 -1.61 11.85 19.55
C GLY A 239 -1.97 10.36 19.61
N ASP A 240 -3.25 10.04 19.54
CA ASP A 240 -3.77 8.67 19.44
C ASP A 240 -4.48 8.50 18.08
N ASP A 241 -4.20 7.43 17.36
CA ASP A 241 -4.83 7.06 16.08
C ASP A 241 -6.36 7.14 16.13
N ARG A 242 -6.98 6.91 17.30
CA ARG A 242 -8.42 7.08 17.49
C ARG A 242 -8.89 8.52 17.30
N ALA A 243 -8.10 9.52 17.71
CA ALA A 243 -8.40 10.93 17.52
C ALA A 243 -8.37 11.31 16.03
N ARG A 244 -7.33 10.89 15.31
CA ARG A 244 -7.22 11.12 13.87
C ARG A 244 -8.31 10.40 13.07
N LYS A 245 -8.62 9.14 13.39
CA LYS A 245 -9.78 8.43 12.82
C LYS A 245 -11.12 9.14 13.06
N ARG A 246 -11.29 9.82 14.21
CA ARG A 246 -12.47 10.69 14.45
C ARG A 246 -12.41 11.95 13.59
N ALA A 247 -11.25 12.57 13.41
CA ALA A 247 -11.07 13.73 12.53
C ALA A 247 -11.40 13.37 11.07
N TYR A 248 -10.93 12.24 10.56
CA TYR A 248 -11.31 11.73 9.23
C TYR A 248 -12.82 11.55 9.07
N ARG A 249 -13.50 11.00 10.07
CA ARG A 249 -14.98 10.89 10.06
C ARG A 249 -15.70 12.24 10.12
N ARG A 250 -15.07 13.31 10.64
CA ARG A 250 -15.65 14.68 10.51
C ARG A 250 -15.51 15.23 9.08
N ILE A 251 -14.52 14.76 8.32
CA ILE A 251 -14.34 15.14 6.91
C ILE A 251 -15.34 14.39 6.02
N CYS A 252 -15.55 13.11 6.32
CA CYS A 252 -16.43 12.21 5.59
C CYS A 252 -17.17 11.28 6.59
N PRO A 253 -18.37 11.68 7.07
CA PRO A 253 -19.12 10.92 8.08
C PRO A 253 -19.54 9.52 7.63
N GLU A 254 -19.60 9.28 6.33
CA GLU A 254 -20.02 8.01 5.74
C GLU A 254 -18.89 6.96 5.62
N ILE A 255 -17.69 7.18 6.16
CA ILE A 255 -16.61 6.19 6.13
C ILE A 255 -17.02 4.93 6.95
N PRO A 256 -17.14 3.75 6.33
CA PRO A 256 -17.43 2.51 7.04
C PRO A 256 -16.26 2.07 7.91
N ASP A 257 -16.51 1.27 8.94
CA ASP A 257 -15.44 0.66 9.72
C ASP A 257 -14.69 -0.39 8.87
N TYR A 258 -13.36 -0.42 9.02
CA TYR A 258 -12.54 -1.43 8.37
C TYR A 258 -12.49 -2.71 9.21
N GLU A 259 -12.92 -3.81 8.61
CA GLU A 259 -12.80 -5.14 9.20
C GLU A 259 -11.90 -6.03 8.34
N LYS A 260 -10.68 -6.30 8.84
CA LYS A 260 -9.62 -7.05 8.14
C LYS A 260 -10.09 -8.35 7.48
N ASN A 261 -10.97 -9.11 8.13
CA ASN A 261 -11.36 -10.44 7.63
C ASN A 261 -12.74 -10.46 6.95
N ALA A 262 -13.41 -9.33 6.79
CA ALA A 262 -14.80 -9.27 6.32
C ALA A 262 -14.96 -9.93 4.93
N TRP A 263 -14.18 -9.52 3.93
CA TRP A 263 -14.26 -10.10 2.58
C TRP A 263 -13.96 -11.60 2.59
N ARG A 264 -12.95 -12.04 3.35
CA ARG A 264 -12.61 -13.47 3.45
C ARG A 264 -13.75 -14.26 4.08
N HIS A 265 -14.31 -13.81 5.20
CA HIS A 265 -15.42 -14.50 5.87
C HIS A 265 -16.70 -14.53 5.04
N GLN A 266 -16.89 -13.57 4.13
CA GLN A 266 -17.98 -13.62 3.15
C GLN A 266 -17.77 -14.71 2.10
N ALA A 267 -16.52 -15.04 1.76
CA ALA A 267 -16.19 -15.95 0.66
C ALA A 267 -15.97 -17.40 1.08
N ILE A 268 -15.47 -17.64 2.30
CA ILE A 268 -15.08 -18.98 2.77
C ILE A 268 -15.47 -19.22 4.22
N ASP A 269 -15.66 -20.49 4.57
CA ASP A 269 -15.79 -20.96 5.95
C ASP A 269 -14.58 -21.80 6.37
N ARG A 270 -14.23 -21.72 7.66
CA ARG A 270 -13.27 -22.63 8.30
C ARG A 270 -14.07 -23.74 8.98
N LYS A 271 -13.73 -25.01 8.71
CA LYS A 271 -14.32 -26.15 9.42
C LYS A 271 -13.33 -26.69 10.45
N GLU A 272 -13.66 -26.58 11.74
CA GLU A 272 -12.79 -26.98 12.86
C GLU A 272 -12.79 -28.50 13.14
N LEU A 273 -13.70 -29.26 12.52
CA LEU A 273 -14.07 -30.62 12.94
C LEU A 273 -13.27 -31.77 12.32
N GLU A 274 -12.37 -31.51 11.38
CA GLU A 274 -11.52 -32.56 10.82
C GLU A 274 -10.25 -32.66 11.67
N ILE A 275 -10.09 -33.80 12.34
CA ILE A 275 -8.90 -34.18 13.13
C ILE A 275 -7.72 -34.29 12.15
N ASP A 276 -7.18 -33.17 11.72
CA ASP A 276 -5.99 -33.14 10.89
C ASP A 276 -5.29 -31.78 11.01
N ILE A 277 -3.98 -31.88 11.13
CA ILE A 277 -2.90 -30.91 11.39
C ILE A 277 -2.85 -29.65 10.50
N PHE A 278 -3.89 -29.33 9.73
CA PHE A 278 -3.97 -28.15 8.84
C PHE A 278 -5.38 -27.54 8.82
N ASP A 279 -5.45 -26.21 8.93
CA ASP A 279 -6.69 -25.45 8.74
C ASP A 279 -7.25 -25.67 7.32
N ARG A 280 -8.44 -26.26 7.22
CA ARG A 280 -9.15 -26.48 5.95
C ARG A 280 -10.24 -25.43 5.75
N TYR A 281 -10.16 -24.74 4.62
CA TYR A 281 -11.11 -23.72 4.21
C TYR A 281 -11.99 -24.23 3.06
N TRP A 282 -13.25 -23.81 3.06
CA TRP A 282 -14.26 -24.24 2.08
C TRP A 282 -14.95 -23.03 1.46
N ALA A 283 -15.12 -23.06 0.15
CA ALA A 283 -15.80 -22.02 -0.61
C ALA A 283 -17.29 -21.97 -0.25
N LYS A 284 -17.82 -20.75 -0.11
CA LYS A 284 -19.26 -20.49 -0.10
C LYS A 284 -19.81 -20.47 -1.53
N GLU A 285 -21.14 -20.54 -1.65
CA GLU A 285 -21.82 -20.58 -2.96
C GLU A 285 -21.43 -19.41 -3.88
N ASP A 286 -21.22 -18.22 -3.31
CA ASP A 286 -20.87 -16.99 -4.02
C ASP A 286 -19.37 -16.72 -4.09
N PHE A 287 -18.52 -17.73 -3.83
CA PHE A 287 -17.05 -17.57 -3.76
C PHE A 287 -16.47 -16.81 -4.97
N TYR A 288 -16.83 -17.21 -6.20
CA TYR A 288 -16.29 -16.61 -7.43
C TYR A 288 -16.79 -15.19 -7.71
N THR A 289 -17.85 -14.76 -7.04
CA THR A 289 -18.38 -13.39 -7.12
C THR A 289 -18.07 -12.57 -5.87
N SER A 290 -17.49 -13.19 -4.85
CA SER A 290 -17.15 -12.53 -3.59
C SER A 290 -16.10 -11.43 -3.79
N PRO A 291 -16.15 -10.34 -2.99
CA PRO A 291 -15.14 -9.29 -3.04
C PRO A 291 -13.72 -9.83 -2.79
N TRP A 292 -13.58 -10.86 -1.96
CA TRP A 292 -12.29 -11.48 -1.69
C TRP A 292 -11.70 -12.15 -2.94
N TYR A 293 -12.48 -12.97 -3.65
CA TYR A 293 -12.00 -13.60 -4.87
C TYR A 293 -11.65 -12.57 -5.94
N LEU A 294 -12.52 -11.56 -6.15
CA LEU A 294 -12.29 -10.49 -7.12
C LEU A 294 -11.02 -9.68 -6.82
N PHE A 295 -10.79 -9.37 -5.54
CA PHE A 295 -9.54 -8.77 -5.08
C PHE A 295 -8.33 -9.65 -5.40
N LEU A 296 -8.38 -10.96 -5.11
CA LEU A 296 -7.27 -11.87 -5.39
C LEU A 296 -6.97 -12.00 -6.90
N GLN A 297 -8.00 -11.94 -7.76
CA GLN A 297 -7.79 -11.85 -9.21
C GLN A 297 -7.13 -10.53 -9.62
N ALA A 298 -7.51 -9.42 -8.97
CA ALA A 298 -6.87 -8.14 -9.19
C ALA A 298 -5.40 -8.13 -8.74
N VAL A 299 -5.06 -8.78 -7.62
CA VAL A 299 -3.67 -8.98 -7.16
C VAL A 299 -2.86 -9.75 -8.21
N LYS A 300 -3.40 -10.88 -8.72
CA LYS A 300 -2.77 -11.65 -9.81
C LYS A 300 -2.47 -10.77 -11.02
N LYS A 301 -3.46 -9.99 -11.47
CA LYS A 301 -3.31 -9.15 -12.65
C LYS A 301 -2.36 -7.97 -12.42
N HIS A 302 -2.39 -7.36 -11.24
CA HIS A 302 -1.46 -6.30 -10.86
C HIS A 302 -0.02 -6.83 -10.87
N ARG A 303 0.23 -7.97 -10.22
CA ARG A 303 1.53 -8.64 -10.18
C ARG A 303 2.07 -8.94 -11.58
N GLU A 304 1.24 -9.47 -12.48
CA GLU A 304 1.62 -9.77 -13.87
C GLU A 304 2.13 -8.51 -14.58
N VAL A 305 1.38 -7.40 -14.50
CA VAL A 305 1.73 -6.13 -15.14
C VAL A 305 2.97 -5.51 -14.49
N ALA A 306 3.07 -5.54 -13.16
CA ALA A 306 4.20 -4.98 -12.44
C ALA A 306 5.49 -5.76 -12.75
N LEU A 307 5.42 -7.09 -12.76
CA LEU A 307 6.56 -7.94 -13.11
C LEU A 307 6.99 -7.75 -14.56
N ALA A 308 6.04 -7.62 -15.49
CA ALA A 308 6.37 -7.33 -16.89
C ALA A 308 7.10 -5.99 -17.05
N ARG A 309 6.66 -4.94 -16.34
CA ARG A 309 7.29 -3.62 -16.36
C ARG A 309 8.68 -3.61 -15.72
N LEU A 310 8.84 -4.30 -14.59
CA LEU A 310 10.07 -4.28 -13.80
C LEU A 310 11.07 -5.37 -14.19
N ARG A 311 10.69 -6.31 -15.07
CA ARG A 311 11.57 -7.39 -15.56
C ARG A 311 12.97 -6.91 -15.95
N PRO A 312 13.16 -5.80 -16.70
CA PRO A 312 14.50 -5.31 -17.04
C PRO A 312 15.38 -5.01 -15.81
N LEU A 313 14.80 -4.45 -14.73
CA LEU A 313 15.54 -4.17 -13.49
C LEU A 313 15.97 -5.45 -12.78
N TYR A 314 15.11 -6.48 -12.77
CA TYR A 314 15.45 -7.78 -12.22
C TYR A 314 16.58 -8.45 -13.02
N GLU A 315 16.51 -8.39 -14.34
CA GLU A 315 17.53 -8.94 -15.24
C GLU A 315 18.87 -8.22 -15.07
N GLU A 316 18.88 -6.87 -14.99
CA GLU A 316 20.07 -6.06 -14.74
C GLU A 316 20.72 -6.38 -13.39
N ALA A 317 19.92 -6.60 -12.35
CA ALA A 317 20.39 -6.96 -11.02
C ALA A 317 20.76 -8.45 -10.86
N GLY A 318 20.62 -9.27 -11.91
CA GLY A 318 20.86 -10.71 -11.84
C GLY A 318 19.90 -11.45 -10.90
N LEU A 319 18.72 -10.88 -10.65
CA LEU A 319 17.69 -11.45 -9.79
C LEU A 319 16.71 -12.28 -10.63
N PRO A 320 16.23 -13.42 -10.11
CA PRO A 320 15.25 -14.21 -10.85
C PRO A 320 13.95 -13.42 -11.02
N VAL A 321 13.27 -13.59 -12.14
CA VAL A 321 11.93 -13.03 -12.42
C VAL A 321 10.85 -13.97 -11.89
#